data_AF-A0A0D7AAK5-F1
#
_entry.id   AF-A0A0D7AAK5-F1
#
_cell.length_a   1.000
_cell.length_b   1.000
_cell.length_c   1.000
_cell.angle_alpha   90.00
_cell.angle_beta   90.00
_cell.angle_gamma   90.00
#
_symmetry.space_group_name_H-M   'P 1'
#
loop_
_entity.id
_entity.type
_entity.pdbx_description
1 polymer ?
#
loop_
_entity_poly.entity_id
_entity_poly.type
_entity_poly.pdbx_seq_one_letter_code
_entity_poly.pdbx_strand_id
1 'polypeptide(L)'
;MRCLDTVRVIVTRDAERYTVVDVSGARDGVYIRRKIFEKVEVPEKSHDQYNVYQSQVGAYGMSSALSDRELFELCLQHGNPKGSLTLFVSTNPNVPS
;
A
#
# COMPACT_ATOMS: atom_id res chain seq x y z
N MET A 1 -20.97 -8.25 -5.82
CA MET A 1 -19.69 -8.04 -5.11
C MET A 1 -18.90 -7.02 -5.90
N ARG A 2 -18.53 -5.86 -5.32
CA ARG A 2 -17.77 -4.82 -6.05
C ARG A 2 -16.27 -5.09 -5.91
N CYS A 3 -15.54 -5.06 -7.03
CA CYS A 3 -14.07 -5.05 -7.03
C CYS A 3 -13.57 -3.63 -7.29
N LEU A 4 -12.29 -3.37 -7.04
CA LEU A 4 -11.66 -2.15 -7.53
C LEU A 4 -11.70 -2.11 -9.05
N ASP A 5 -12.02 -0.94 -9.60
CA ASP A 5 -11.87 -0.65 -11.02
C ASP A 5 -10.37 -0.55 -11.37
N THR A 6 -9.99 0.22 -12.39
CA THR A 6 -8.58 0.49 -12.68
C THR A 6 -7.97 1.38 -11.60
N VAL A 7 -7.18 0.78 -10.71
CA VAL A 7 -6.54 1.46 -9.58
C VAL A 7 -5.05 1.15 -9.56
N ARG A 8 -4.25 2.21 -9.52
CA ARG A 8 -2.81 2.16 -9.24
C ARG A 8 -2.53 2.88 -7.94
N VAL A 9 -1.58 2.37 -7.18
CA VAL A 9 -1.06 3.02 -5.96
C VAL A 9 0.45 3.22 -6.09
N ILE A 10 0.95 4.28 -5.48
CA ILE A 10 2.38 4.53 -5.34
C ILE A 10 2.80 3.96 -3.99
N VAL A 11 3.85 3.14 -3.97
CA VAL A 11 4.36 2.53 -2.74
C VAL A 11 5.84 2.83 -2.59
N THR A 12 6.27 3.13 -1.38
CA THR A 12 7.67 3.28 -1.01
C THR A 12 7.97 2.57 0.30
N ARG A 13 9.25 2.24 0.51
CA ARG A 13 9.79 1.68 1.75
C ARG A 13 10.75 2.62 2.47
N ASP A 14 11.24 3.64 1.77
CA ASP A 14 12.30 4.54 2.21
C ASP A 14 11.98 6.03 2.00
N ALA A 15 10.79 6.35 1.47
CA ALA A 15 10.38 7.69 1.06
C ALA A 15 11.24 8.34 -0.05
N GLU A 16 12.10 7.56 -0.71
CA GLU A 16 12.96 8.02 -1.81
C GLU A 16 12.68 7.27 -3.12
N ARG A 17 12.47 5.96 -3.02
CA ARG A 17 12.17 5.08 -4.15
C ARG A 17 10.70 4.72 -4.15
N TYR A 18 10.05 5.04 -5.26
CA TYR A 18 8.61 4.88 -5.43
C TYR A 18 8.33 3.85 -6.52
N THR A 19 7.49 2.88 -6.20
CA THR A 19 7.05 1.82 -7.11
C THR A 19 5.56 1.95 -7.33
N VAL A 20 5.14 1.92 -8.60
CA VAL A 20 3.72 1.86 -8.95
C VAL A 20 3.24 0.40 -8.88
N VAL A 21 2.17 0.17 -8.12
CA VAL A 21 1.52 -1.14 -7.97
C VAL A 21 0.13 -1.06 -8.57
N ASP A 22 -0.17 -1.96 -9.51
CA ASP A 22 -1.52 -2.13 -10.05
C ASP A 22 -2.30 -3.07 -9.13
N VAL A 23 -3.42 -2.57 -8.60
CA VAL A 23 -4.30 -3.28 -7.65
C VAL A 23 -5.72 -3.42 -8.21
N SER A 24 -5.87 -3.24 -9.52
CA SER A 24 -7.15 -3.37 -10.22
C SER A 24 -7.75 -4.75 -10.04
N GLY A 25 -9.08 -4.83 -9.92
CA GLY A 25 -9.81 -6.09 -9.71
C GLY A 25 -9.71 -6.68 -8.30
N ALA A 26 -8.98 -6.05 -7.38
CA ALA A 26 -8.93 -6.48 -5.99
C ALA A 26 -10.33 -6.48 -5.35
N ARG A 27 -10.58 -7.47 -4.48
CA ARG A 27 -11.88 -7.68 -3.81
C ARG A 27 -11.84 -7.39 -2.31
N ASP A 28 -10.63 -7.31 -1.75
CA ASP A 28 -10.36 -7.04 -0.34
C ASP A 28 -8.94 -6.46 -0.19
N GLY A 29 -8.61 -6.00 1.02
CA GLY A 29 -7.29 -5.44 1.30
C GLY A 29 -6.20 -6.48 1.48
N VAL A 30 -6.54 -7.74 1.75
CA VAL A 30 -5.56 -8.83 1.85
C VAL A 30 -4.86 -9.01 0.51
N TYR A 31 -5.64 -9.04 -0.58
CA TYR A 31 -5.11 -9.12 -1.94
C TYR A 31 -4.24 -7.90 -2.29
N ILE A 32 -4.71 -6.70 -1.93
CA ILE A 32 -3.97 -5.44 -2.16
C ILE A 32 -2.63 -5.46 -1.42
N ARG A 33 -2.64 -5.79 -0.11
CA ARG A 33 -1.44 -5.85 0.73
C ARG A 33 -0.43 -6.84 0.18
N ARG A 34 -0.88 -8.05 -0.18
CA ARG A 34 -0.02 -9.06 -0.80
C ARG A 34 0.61 -8.54 -2.07
N LYS A 35 -0.16 -7.91 -2.97
CA LYS A 35 0.38 -7.32 -4.21
C LYS A 35 1.41 -6.23 -3.95
N ILE A 36 1.16 -5.40 -2.94
CA ILE A 36 2.11 -4.37 -2.51
C ILE A 36 3.41 -5.03 -2.04
N PHE A 37 3.35 -5.99 -1.13
CA PHE A 37 4.51 -6.66 -0.56
C PHE A 37 5.32 -7.43 -1.59
N GLU A 38 4.66 -8.16 -2.50
CA GLU A 38 5.30 -8.82 -3.65
C GLU A 38 6.06 -7.80 -4.50
N LYS A 39 5.44 -6.64 -4.76
CA LYS A 39 5.98 -5.63 -5.69
C LYS A 39 7.14 -4.82 -5.11
N VAL A 40 7.21 -4.65 -3.79
CA VAL A 40 8.33 -3.99 -3.09
C VAL A 40 9.29 -4.97 -2.42
N GLU A 41 9.20 -6.24 -2.83
CA GLU A 41 10.13 -7.32 -2.49
C GLU A 41 10.24 -7.60 -0.98
N VAL A 42 9.13 -7.48 -0.24
CA VAL A 42 9.07 -7.96 1.15
C VAL A 42 9.06 -9.50 1.13
N PRO A 43 10.02 -10.17 1.79
CA PRO A 43 10.04 -11.63 1.87
C PRO A 43 8.76 -12.17 2.51
N GLU A 44 8.15 -13.22 1.93
CA GLU A 44 6.89 -13.81 2.42
C GLU A 44 6.95 -14.19 3.91
N LYS A 45 8.07 -14.76 4.36
CA LYS A 45 8.33 -15.11 5.77
C LYS A 45 8.29 -13.92 6.74
N SER A 46 8.33 -12.70 6.23
CA SER A 46 8.36 -11.45 6.98
C SER A 46 7.07 -10.66 6.84
N HIS A 47 6.08 -11.11 6.05
CA HIS A 47 4.85 -10.34 5.79
C HIS A 47 4.13 -9.91 7.07
N ASP A 48 4.09 -10.78 8.09
CA ASP A 48 3.43 -10.50 9.38
C ASP A 48 4.12 -9.39 10.20
N GLN A 49 5.35 -9.02 9.87
CA GLN A 49 6.11 -7.97 10.55
C GLN A 49 5.94 -6.60 9.88
N TYR A 50 5.50 -6.58 8.62
CA TYR A 50 5.38 -5.37 7.83
C TYR A 50 3.94 -4.87 7.81
N ASN A 51 3.82 -3.56 7.83
CA ASN A 51 2.56 -2.84 7.80
C ASN A 51 2.53 -1.92 6.58
N VAL A 52 1.31 -1.52 6.21
CA VAL A 52 1.06 -0.50 5.18
C VAL A 52 0.48 0.72 5.88
N TYR A 53 1.05 1.89 5.62
CA TYR A 53 0.63 3.17 6.18
C TYR A 53 0.21 4.11 5.05
N GLN A 54 -0.73 5.01 5.32
CA GLN A 54 -0.97 6.13 4.42
C GLN A 54 0.23 7.10 4.50
N SER A 55 0.61 7.65 3.35
CA SER A 55 1.79 8.50 3.21
C SER A 55 1.63 9.56 2.12
N GLN A 56 2.66 10.39 1.96
CA GLN A 56 2.83 11.37 0.91
C GLN A 56 4.27 11.30 0.38
N VAL A 57 4.51 11.82 -0.82
CA VAL A 57 5.86 11.88 -1.40
C VAL A 57 6.78 12.68 -0.46
N GLY A 58 7.89 12.06 -0.07
CA GLY A 58 8.88 12.60 0.87
C GLY A 58 8.57 12.36 2.34
N ALA A 59 7.51 11.63 2.67
CA ALA A 59 7.11 11.31 4.04
C ALA A 59 7.11 9.80 4.31
N TYR A 60 7.27 9.41 5.58
CA TYR A 60 7.06 8.04 6.04
C TYR A 60 5.56 7.79 6.33
N GLY A 61 5.23 6.93 7.30
CA GLY A 61 3.86 6.67 7.71
C GLY A 61 3.25 7.89 8.42
N MET A 62 2.16 8.44 7.87
CA MET A 62 1.46 9.59 8.43
C MET A 62 0.24 9.19 9.30
N SER A 63 -0.13 7.91 9.28
CA SER A 63 -1.29 7.36 9.98
C SER A 63 -0.90 6.15 10.83
N SER A 64 -1.86 5.60 11.58
CA SER A 64 -1.78 4.22 12.05
C SER A 64 -1.63 3.24 10.89
N ALA A 65 -1.13 2.05 11.18
CA ALA A 65 -1.10 0.95 10.22
C ALA A 65 -2.52 0.67 9.72
N LEU A 66 -2.70 0.59 8.41
CA LEU A 66 -3.98 0.29 7.78
C LEU A 66 -4.29 -1.20 7.99
N SER A 67 -5.46 -1.50 8.53
CA SER A 67 -6.07 -2.82 8.43
C SER A 67 -6.42 -3.16 6.98
N ASP A 68 -6.69 -4.43 6.68
CA ASP A 68 -7.10 -4.82 5.32
C ASP A 68 -8.41 -4.15 4.89
N ARG A 69 -9.31 -3.91 5.84
CA ARG A 69 -10.54 -3.18 5.57
C ARG A 69 -10.26 -1.73 5.20
N GLU A 70 -9.45 -1.03 5.99
CA GLU A 70 -9.11 0.38 5.74
C GLU A 70 -8.32 0.54 4.44
N LEU A 71 -7.38 -0.37 4.16
CA LEU A 71 -6.61 -0.36 2.92
C LEU A 71 -7.51 -0.51 1.69
N PHE A 72 -8.50 -1.41 1.75
CA PHE A 72 -9.48 -1.57 0.69
C PHE A 72 -10.36 -0.34 0.51
N GLU A 73 -10.93 0.17 1.61
CA GLU A 73 -11.79 1.36 1.59
C GLU A 73 -11.03 2.59 1.06
N LEU A 74 -9.76 2.78 1.45
CA LEU A 74 -8.90 3.85 0.96
C LEU A 74 -8.66 3.76 -0.55
N CYS A 75 -8.36 2.55 -1.06
CA CYS A 75 -8.18 2.33 -2.50
C CYS A 75 -9.49 2.51 -3.27
N LEU A 76 -10.63 2.14 -2.69
CA LEU A 76 -11.94 2.31 -3.31
C LEU A 76 -12.35 3.79 -3.42
N GLN A 77 -12.04 4.59 -2.38
CA GLN A 77 -12.44 5.99 -2.31
C GLN A 77 -11.49 6.93 -3.06
N HIS A 78 -10.19 6.66 -3.00
CA HIS A 78 -9.16 7.59 -3.46
C HIS A 78 -8.24 7.01 -4.55
N GLY A 79 -8.33 5.70 -4.81
CA GLY A 79 -7.59 5.05 -5.88
C GLY A 79 -8.03 5.54 -7.26
N ASN A 80 -7.09 5.61 -8.19
CA ASN A 80 -7.38 5.97 -9.57
C ASN A 80 -6.33 5.40 -10.54
N PRO A 81 -6.57 5.45 -11.86
CA PRO A 81 -5.64 4.89 -12.84
C PRO A 81 -4.28 5.61 -12.94
N LYS A 82 -4.19 6.86 -12.46
CA LYS A 82 -2.96 7.67 -12.51
C LYS A 82 -2.01 7.38 -11.35
N GLY A 83 -2.50 6.82 -10.25
CA GLY A 83 -1.73 6.56 -9.05
C GLY A 83 -1.43 7.84 -8.27
N SER A 84 -2.43 8.37 -7.56
CA SER A 84 -2.22 9.52 -6.65
C SER A 84 -2.15 9.11 -5.17
N LEU A 85 -2.54 7.89 -4.84
CA LEU A 85 -2.48 7.39 -3.47
C LEU A 85 -1.07 6.89 -3.17
N THR A 86 -0.42 7.49 -2.17
CA THR A 86 0.91 7.08 -1.73
C THR A 86 0.81 6.28 -0.43
N LEU A 87 1.47 5.13 -0.41
CA LEU A 87 1.51 4.21 0.71
C LEU A 87 2.96 3.94 1.11
N PHE A 88 3.19 3.77 2.40
CA PHE A 88 4.49 3.46 2.96
C PHE A 88 4.47 2.05 3.56
N VAL A 89 5.47 1.25 3.24
CA VAL A 89 5.64 -0.11 3.78
C VAL A 89 6.80 -0.09 4.75
N SER A 90 6.56 -0.49 6.00
CA SER A 90 7.60 -0.63 7.02
C SER A 90 7.11 -1.46 8.21
N THR A 91 8.04 -1.87 9.07
CA THR A 91 7.75 -2.45 10.39
C THR A 91 7.35 -1.38 11.41
N ASN A 92 7.72 -0.11 11.17
CA ASN A 92 7.42 1.04 12.03
C ASN A 92 7.12 2.28 11.17
N PRO A 93 6.08 3.09 11.47
CA PRO A 93 5.71 4.24 10.64
C PRO A 93 6.80 5.32 10.54
N ASN A 94 7.76 5.37 11.46
CA ASN A 94 8.79 6.41 11.54
C ASN A 94 10.18 5.95 11.04
N VAL A 95 10.30 4.71 10.55
CA VAL A 95 11.59 4.11 10.20
C VAL A 95 11.53 3.56 8.78
N PRO A 96 12.52 3.85 7.92
CA PRO A 96 12.62 3.22 6.59
C PRO A 96 12.87 1.71 6.71
N SER A 97 12.53 0.94 5.67
CA SER A 97 12.58 -0.53 5.69
C SER A 97 13.32 -1.20 4.52
#